data_AF-A0A8H3I1S6-F1
#
_entry.id   AF-A0A8H3I1S6-F1
#
_cell.length_a   1.000
_cell.length_b   1.000
_cell.length_c   1.000
_cell.angle_alpha   90.00
_cell.angle_beta   90.00
_cell.angle_gamma   90.00
#
_symmetry.space_group_name_H-M   'P 1'
#
loop_
_entity.id
_entity.type
_entity.pdbx_description
1 polymer ?
#
loop_
_entity_poly.entity_id
_entity_poly.type
_entity_poly.pdbx_seq_one_letter_code
_entity_poly.pdbx_strand_id
1 'polypeptide(L)'
;MGLAVQPVDLGKLIESEAEDELIETMAEVRAYYQVAYKRFVDIIPMAADETLVRGFCRGLERRLFEGLGVSGEGAKERCASLLEYSHEVTLERDMLKTRRDRLMLARHTELDMSLKELSYGVKSSRILTAGAIAGSKGAPPMAAIIMPDDVSITVQVTERGWQVCDPDSHVAAPRRFETLDDLLTEYNAEYAKKRQDTLMQKLLAVAAEREFDE
;
A
#
# COMPACT_ATOMS: atom_id res chain seq x y z
N MET A 1 -16.98 -100.46 14.01
CA MET A 1 -15.62 -100.34 13.45
C MET A 1 -14.86 -99.34 14.30
N GLY A 2 -14.01 -99.81 15.22
CA GLY A 2 -13.17 -98.94 16.04
C GLY A 2 -11.88 -98.63 15.30
N LEU A 3 -11.57 -97.35 15.12
CA LEU A 3 -10.29 -96.93 14.56
C LEU A 3 -9.16 -97.38 15.51
N ALA A 4 -8.14 -98.04 14.96
CA ALA A 4 -6.94 -98.41 15.70
C ALA A 4 -6.09 -97.14 15.90
N VAL A 5 -6.24 -96.51 17.06
CA VAL A 5 -5.45 -95.32 17.45
C VAL A 5 -4.10 -95.79 17.96
N GLN A 6 -3.02 -95.31 17.33
CA GLN A 6 -1.66 -95.58 17.80
C GLN A 6 -1.25 -94.52 18.84
N PRO A 7 -0.38 -94.84 19.81
CA PRO A 7 0.10 -93.88 20.80
C PRO A 7 0.73 -92.61 20.20
N VAL A 8 1.26 -92.73 18.97
CA VAL A 8 1.86 -91.63 18.21
C VAL A 8 0.81 -90.61 17.74
N ASP A 9 -0.45 -91.01 17.60
CA ASP A 9 -1.53 -90.12 17.16
C ASP A 9 -1.99 -89.15 18.27
N LEU A 10 -1.67 -89.40 19.55
CA LEU A 10 -1.86 -88.43 20.63
C LEU A 10 -0.97 -87.18 20.48
N GLY A 11 0.24 -87.33 19.92
CA GLY A 11 1.17 -86.20 19.73
C GLY A 11 0.62 -85.14 18.76
N LYS A 12 -0.13 -85.57 17.75
CA LYS A 12 -0.74 -84.67 16.74
C LYS A 12 -1.86 -83.80 17.31
N LEU A 13 -2.55 -84.25 18.36
CA LEU A 13 -3.59 -83.47 19.05
C LEU A 13 -2.97 -82.37 19.93
N ILE A 14 -1.82 -82.65 20.53
CA ILE A 14 -1.10 -81.71 21.41
C ILE A 14 -0.44 -80.59 20.60
N GLU A 15 0.12 -80.91 19.41
CA GLU A 15 0.68 -79.90 18.50
C GLU A 15 -0.40 -78.98 17.89
N SER A 16 -1.60 -79.51 17.63
CA SER A 16 -2.72 -78.73 17.06
C SER A 16 -3.26 -77.65 18.01
N GLU A 17 -3.46 -77.95 19.30
CA GLU A 17 -3.95 -76.95 20.26
C GLU A 17 -2.92 -75.83 20.52
N ALA A 18 -1.63 -76.18 20.53
CA ALA A 18 -0.56 -75.20 20.75
C ALA A 18 -0.41 -74.20 19.59
N GLU A 19 -0.67 -74.62 18.35
CA GLU A 19 -0.66 -73.73 17.17
C GLU A 19 -1.85 -72.74 17.18
N ASP A 20 -3.04 -73.19 17.59
CA ASP A 20 -4.23 -72.33 17.66
C ASP A 20 -4.10 -71.25 18.75
N GLU A 21 -3.56 -71.59 19.92
CA GLU A 21 -3.31 -70.63 21.01
C GLU A 21 -2.28 -69.55 20.59
N LEU A 22 -1.26 -69.94 19.82
CA LEU A 22 -0.29 -69.01 19.25
C LEU A 22 -0.95 -68.08 18.23
N ILE A 23 -1.80 -68.60 17.34
CA ILE A 23 -2.51 -67.79 16.35
C ILE A 23 -3.47 -66.80 17.03
N GLU A 24 -4.17 -67.23 18.08
CA GLU A 24 -5.05 -66.36 18.87
C GLU A 24 -4.26 -65.23 19.54
N THR A 25 -3.13 -65.55 20.18
CA THR A 25 -2.23 -64.55 20.78
C THR A 25 -1.70 -63.57 19.72
N MET A 26 -1.28 -64.07 18.55
CA MET A 26 -0.82 -63.21 17.45
C MET A 26 -1.95 -62.31 16.93
N ALA A 27 -3.17 -62.81 16.86
CA ALA A 27 -4.35 -62.03 16.46
C ALA A 27 -4.68 -60.94 17.48
N GLU A 28 -4.64 -61.25 18.78
CA GLU A 28 -4.86 -60.29 19.86
C GLU A 28 -3.82 -59.16 19.86
N VAL A 29 -2.53 -59.52 19.78
CA VAL A 29 -1.44 -58.53 19.71
C VAL A 29 -1.61 -57.63 18.50
N ARG A 30 -1.97 -58.20 17.34
CA ARG A 30 -2.22 -57.43 16.12
C ARG A 30 -3.43 -56.49 16.27
N ALA A 31 -4.52 -56.96 16.88
CA ALA A 31 -5.71 -56.16 17.12
C ALA A 31 -5.40 -55.00 18.08
N TYR A 32 -4.66 -55.26 19.16
CA TYR A 32 -4.20 -54.22 20.09
C TYR A 32 -3.35 -53.16 19.38
N TYR A 33 -2.35 -53.58 18.59
CA TYR A 33 -1.51 -52.67 17.84
C TYR A 33 -2.30 -51.81 16.86
N GLN A 34 -3.28 -52.39 16.17
CA GLN A 34 -4.10 -51.65 15.21
C GLN A 34 -4.90 -50.53 15.87
N VAL A 35 -5.45 -50.77 17.07
CA VAL A 35 -6.19 -49.75 17.83
C VAL A 35 -5.25 -48.74 18.45
N ALA A 36 -4.14 -49.20 19.05
CA ALA A 36 -3.14 -48.33 19.68
C ALA A 36 -2.49 -47.39 18.67
N TYR A 37 -2.15 -47.87 17.48
CA TYR A 37 -1.56 -47.06 16.41
C TYR A 37 -2.48 -45.92 15.99
N LYS A 38 -3.78 -46.19 15.76
CA LYS A 38 -4.76 -45.15 15.39
C LYS A 38 -4.84 -44.06 16.47
N ARG A 39 -4.89 -44.45 17.75
CA ARG A 39 -4.89 -43.50 18.87
C ARG A 39 -3.62 -42.66 18.91
N PHE A 40 -2.47 -43.25 18.64
CA PHE A 40 -1.20 -42.53 18.62
C PHE A 40 -1.14 -41.47 17.52
N VAL A 41 -1.60 -41.83 16.31
CA VAL A 41 -1.64 -40.92 15.17
C VAL A 41 -2.61 -39.76 15.39
N ASP A 42 -3.68 -39.95 16.18
CA ASP A 42 -4.62 -38.86 16.50
C ASP A 42 -4.16 -38.01 17.69
N ILE A 43 -3.71 -38.64 18.78
CA ILE A 43 -3.41 -37.97 20.05
C ILE A 43 -2.12 -37.15 19.98
N ILE A 44 -1.07 -37.65 19.33
CA ILE A 44 0.21 -36.94 19.27
C ILE A 44 0.07 -35.59 18.56
N PRO A 45 -0.50 -35.52 17.34
CA PRO A 45 -0.69 -34.23 16.66
C PRO A 45 -1.63 -33.31 17.41
N MET A 46 -2.70 -33.84 18.03
CA MET A 46 -3.62 -33.02 18.83
C MET A 46 -2.93 -32.42 20.06
N ALA A 47 -2.11 -33.20 20.77
CA ALA A 47 -1.34 -32.71 21.91
C ALA A 47 -0.28 -31.69 21.46
N ALA A 48 0.38 -31.91 20.32
CA ALA A 48 1.34 -30.97 19.76
C ALA A 48 0.67 -29.65 19.34
N ASP A 49 -0.51 -29.69 18.71
CA ASP A 49 -1.26 -28.47 18.35
C ASP A 49 -1.64 -27.67 19.60
N GLU A 50 -2.20 -28.32 20.62
CA GLU A 50 -2.64 -27.63 21.83
C GLU A 50 -1.47 -27.07 22.65
N THR A 51 -0.36 -27.79 22.75
CA THR A 51 0.79 -27.38 23.58
C THR A 51 1.75 -26.44 22.85
N LEU A 52 2.09 -26.74 21.60
CA LEU A 52 3.09 -25.99 20.85
C LEU A 52 2.45 -24.85 20.07
N VAL A 53 1.41 -25.11 19.27
CA VAL A 53 0.88 -24.08 18.36
C VAL A 53 -0.01 -23.12 19.16
N ARG A 54 -1.08 -23.64 19.73
CA ARG A 54 -2.04 -22.85 20.51
C ARG A 54 -1.44 -22.41 21.83
N GLY A 55 -0.69 -23.29 22.49
CA GLY A 55 -0.01 -22.99 23.75
C GLY A 55 1.05 -21.90 23.62
N PHE A 56 1.79 -21.84 22.50
CA PHE A 56 2.73 -20.74 22.25
C PHE A 56 2.01 -19.40 22.09
N CYS A 57 0.90 -19.36 21.36
CA CYS A 57 0.12 -18.12 21.22
C CYS A 57 -0.44 -17.65 22.58
N ARG A 58 -0.76 -18.57 23.49
CA ARG A 58 -1.26 -18.22 24.83
C ARG A 58 -0.17 -17.53 25.65
N GLY A 59 -0.33 -16.22 25.82
CA GLY A 59 0.58 -15.41 26.63
C GLY A 59 1.81 -14.89 25.88
N LEU A 60 1.91 -15.12 24.56
CA LEU A 60 2.96 -14.53 23.73
C LEU A 60 3.00 -13.01 23.85
N GLU A 61 1.84 -12.36 23.78
CA GLU A 61 1.71 -10.90 23.93
C GLU A 61 2.32 -10.44 25.25
N ARG A 62 1.88 -11.03 26.36
CA ARG A 62 2.39 -10.71 27.70
C ARG A 62 3.91 -10.92 27.78
N ARG A 63 4.41 -12.05 27.29
CA ARG A 63 5.85 -12.35 27.26
C ARG A 63 6.63 -11.37 26.39
N LEU A 64 6.06 -10.90 25.28
CA LEU A 64 6.66 -9.90 24.41
C LEU A 64 6.74 -8.55 25.13
N PHE A 65 5.67 -8.12 25.80
CA PHE A 65 5.65 -6.87 26.56
C PHE A 65 6.63 -6.89 27.75
N GLU A 66 6.69 -8.00 28.48
CA GLU A 66 7.65 -8.21 29.57
C GLU A 66 9.09 -8.27 29.04
N GLY A 67 9.34 -9.07 28.00
CA GLY A 67 10.68 -9.31 27.45
C GLY A 67 11.28 -8.11 26.73
N LEU A 68 10.47 -7.33 26.01
CA LEU A 68 10.90 -6.08 25.40
C LEU A 68 10.98 -4.93 26.42
N GLY A 69 10.48 -5.13 27.65
CA GLY A 69 10.50 -4.11 28.70
C GLY A 69 9.72 -2.85 28.32
N VAL A 70 8.65 -3.00 27.53
CA VAL A 70 7.80 -1.90 27.02
C VAL A 70 6.91 -1.31 28.11
N SER A 71 6.80 -2.00 29.25
CA SER A 71 6.10 -1.55 30.45
C SER A 71 7.09 -1.46 31.61
N GLY A 72 7.19 -0.29 32.26
CA GLY A 72 8.07 -0.07 33.41
C GLY A 72 8.99 1.16 33.28
N GLU A 73 9.90 1.32 34.23
CA GLU A 73 10.85 2.43 34.27
C GLU A 73 11.85 2.34 33.10
N GLY A 74 12.12 3.47 32.43
CA GLY A 74 12.94 3.51 31.21
C GLY A 74 12.29 2.91 29.96
N ALA A 75 11.00 2.53 30.00
CA ALA A 75 10.31 1.95 28.84
C ALA A 75 10.35 2.87 27.62
N LYS A 76 10.21 4.20 27.83
CA LYS A 76 10.26 5.19 26.75
C LYS A 76 11.60 5.19 26.00
N GLU A 77 12.71 5.10 26.73
CA GLU A 77 14.05 5.06 26.13
C GLU A 77 14.30 3.76 25.37
N ARG A 78 13.89 2.62 25.95
CA ARG A 78 13.94 1.32 25.26
C ARG A 78 13.08 1.31 24.00
N CYS A 79 11.87 1.86 24.07
CA CYS A 79 11.01 2.01 22.90
C CYS A 79 11.66 2.90 21.83
N ALA A 80 12.29 4.01 22.23
CA ALA A 80 12.99 4.89 21.31
C ALA A 80 14.14 4.17 20.60
N SER A 81 14.92 3.36 21.33
CA SER A 81 16.00 2.55 20.76
C SER A 81 15.47 1.42 19.86
N LEU A 82 14.38 0.75 20.23
CA LEU A 82 13.74 -0.29 19.39
C LEU A 82 13.13 0.27 18.10
N LEU A 83 12.68 1.53 18.14
CA LEU A 83 12.11 2.24 16.99
C LEU A 83 13.17 3.00 16.17
N GLU A 84 14.42 2.97 16.59
CA GLU A 84 15.50 3.63 15.86
C GLU A 84 15.70 2.91 14.52
N TYR A 85 15.53 3.67 13.43
CA TYR A 85 15.76 3.14 12.10
C TYR A 85 17.25 2.87 11.88
N SER A 86 17.57 1.91 11.02
CA SER A 86 18.95 1.74 10.58
C SER A 86 19.48 3.02 9.92
N HIS A 87 20.80 3.20 9.97
CA HIS A 87 21.45 4.39 9.41
C HIS A 87 21.12 4.56 7.91
N GLU A 88 21.08 3.47 7.15
CA GLU A 88 20.75 3.45 5.73
C GLU A 88 19.34 3.97 5.45
N VAL A 89 18.33 3.48 6.19
CA VAL A 89 16.93 3.92 6.04
C VAL A 89 16.78 5.40 6.42
N THR A 90 17.53 5.85 7.43
CA THR A 90 17.53 7.26 7.85
C THR A 90 18.10 8.15 6.75
N LEU A 91 19.25 7.78 6.18
CA LEU A 91 19.88 8.50 5.07
C LEU A 91 18.97 8.55 3.84
N GLU A 92 18.41 7.41 3.44
CA GLU A 92 17.50 7.34 2.29
C GLU A 92 16.28 8.24 2.50
N ARG A 93 15.68 8.17 3.70
CA ARG A 93 14.53 9.01 4.05
C ARG A 93 14.86 10.50 3.97
N ASP A 94 16.02 10.92 4.42
CA ASP A 94 16.42 12.33 4.40
C ASP A 94 16.80 12.81 2.99
N MET A 95 17.41 11.94 2.18
CA MET A 95 17.63 12.20 0.75
C MET A 95 16.30 12.37 0.01
N LEU A 96 15.32 11.48 0.24
CA LEU A 96 14.00 11.55 -0.37
C LEU A 96 13.22 12.78 0.08
N LYS A 97 13.27 13.14 1.37
CA LYS A 97 12.68 14.40 1.87
C LYS A 97 13.28 15.61 1.16
N THR A 98 14.61 15.68 1.09
CA THR A 98 15.31 16.80 0.44
C THR A 98 14.96 16.88 -1.05
N ARG A 99 14.94 15.74 -1.75
CA ARG A 99 14.54 15.69 -3.16
C ARG A 99 13.10 16.14 -3.35
N ARG A 100 12.19 15.67 -2.51
CA ARG A 100 10.78 16.08 -2.51
C ARG A 100 10.65 17.58 -2.29
N ASP A 101 11.35 18.13 -1.31
CA ASP A 101 11.27 19.55 -0.97
C ASP A 101 11.78 20.42 -2.13
N ARG A 102 12.85 20.00 -2.80
CA ARG A 102 13.35 20.66 -4.03
C ARG A 102 12.32 20.60 -5.16
N LEU A 103 11.70 19.43 -5.40
CA LEU A 103 10.68 19.28 -6.44
C LEU A 103 9.43 20.12 -6.15
N MET A 104 9.02 20.19 -4.88
CA MET A 104 7.90 21.01 -4.43
C MET A 104 8.18 22.49 -4.61
N LEU A 105 9.40 22.94 -4.29
CA LEU A 105 9.82 24.31 -4.52
C LEU A 105 9.83 24.65 -6.01
N ALA A 106 10.43 23.80 -6.85
CA ALA A 106 10.48 23.99 -8.29
C ALA A 106 9.06 24.12 -8.89
N ARG A 107 8.14 23.23 -8.48
CA ARG A 107 6.74 23.29 -8.91
C ARG A 107 6.04 24.56 -8.45
N HIS A 108 6.29 25.00 -7.22
CA HIS A 108 5.74 26.27 -6.72
C HIS A 108 6.27 27.47 -7.52
N THR A 109 7.56 27.50 -7.83
CA THR A 109 8.14 28.57 -8.64
C THR A 109 7.63 28.57 -10.07
N GLU A 110 7.44 27.40 -10.68
CA GLU A 110 6.86 27.26 -12.02
C GLU A 110 5.41 27.75 -12.05
N LEU A 111 4.61 27.38 -11.05
CA LEU A 111 3.26 27.90 -10.85
C LEU A 111 3.26 29.43 -10.75
N ASP A 112 4.10 29.99 -9.89
CA ASP A 112 4.18 31.43 -9.66
C ASP A 112 4.61 32.20 -10.92
N MET A 113 5.62 31.71 -11.64
CA MET A 113 6.06 32.33 -12.90
C MET A 113 4.96 32.27 -13.96
N SER A 114 4.30 31.12 -14.13
CA SER A 114 3.24 30.96 -15.14
C SER A 114 2.02 31.83 -14.85
N LEU A 115 1.66 32.00 -13.58
CA LEU A 115 0.58 32.92 -13.18
C LEU A 115 0.95 34.39 -13.42
N LYS A 116 2.23 34.76 -13.27
CA LYS A 116 2.71 36.12 -13.58
C LYS A 116 2.74 36.39 -15.09
N GLU A 117 3.08 35.38 -15.89
CA GLU A 117 3.09 35.47 -17.35
C GLU A 117 1.68 35.54 -17.95
N LEU A 118 0.66 35.15 -17.17
CA LEU A 118 -0.76 35.30 -17.46
C LEU A 118 -1.16 36.78 -17.53
N SER A 119 -0.75 37.43 -18.62
CA SER A 119 -0.88 38.88 -18.80
C SER A 119 -2.17 39.28 -19.51
N TYR A 120 -2.90 38.32 -20.09
CA TYR A 120 -4.13 38.58 -20.85
C TYR A 120 -5.23 37.59 -20.50
N GLY A 121 -6.47 38.08 -20.40
CA GLY A 121 -7.68 37.25 -20.37
C GLY A 121 -8.20 36.81 -18.99
N VAL A 122 -7.37 36.76 -17.94
CA VAL A 122 -7.79 36.36 -16.58
C VAL A 122 -8.11 37.57 -15.70
N LYS A 123 -9.17 37.48 -14.87
CA LYS A 123 -9.58 38.54 -13.93
C LYS A 123 -8.67 38.59 -12.70
N SER A 124 -8.37 37.43 -12.12
CA SER A 124 -7.41 37.31 -11.02
C SER A 124 -6.92 35.88 -10.87
N SER A 125 -5.68 35.70 -10.41
CA SER A 125 -5.13 34.41 -10.03
C SER A 125 -4.49 34.46 -8.65
N ARG A 126 -4.66 33.40 -7.85
CA ARG A 126 -4.06 33.30 -6.52
C ARG A 126 -3.56 31.89 -6.25
N ILE A 127 -2.33 31.77 -5.77
CA ILE A 127 -1.80 30.49 -5.26
C ILE A 127 -2.51 30.14 -3.95
N LEU A 128 -3.03 28.91 -3.89
CA LEU A 128 -3.66 28.37 -2.70
C LEU A 128 -2.57 27.78 -1.80
N THR A 129 -2.20 28.53 -0.78
CA THR A 129 -1.23 28.07 0.24
C THR A 129 -1.83 27.04 1.21
N ALA A 130 -3.17 26.91 1.27
CA ALA A 130 -3.88 25.87 2.01
C ALA A 130 -5.35 25.77 1.55
N GLY A 131 -5.69 24.77 0.74
CA GLY A 131 -7.08 24.33 0.50
C GLY A 131 -7.44 23.11 1.36
N ALA A 132 -8.71 22.79 1.55
CA ALA A 132 -9.24 21.80 2.52
C ALA A 132 -8.72 20.34 2.41
N ILE A 133 -7.96 19.99 1.36
CA ILE A 133 -7.29 18.68 1.17
C ILE A 133 -5.75 18.82 1.32
N ALA A 134 -5.25 20.06 1.43
CA ALA A 134 -3.85 20.46 1.50
C ALA A 134 -3.36 20.75 2.93
N GLY A 135 -4.03 20.22 3.96
CA GLY A 135 -3.56 20.28 5.34
C GLY A 135 -2.45 19.26 5.66
N SER A 136 -2.17 18.33 4.74
CA SER A 136 -1.08 17.37 4.92
C SER A 136 0.24 17.95 4.40
N LYS A 137 1.30 17.80 5.20
CA LYS A 137 2.66 18.30 4.95
C LYS A 137 3.29 17.60 3.73
N GLY A 138 2.80 17.89 2.52
CA GLY A 138 3.15 17.19 1.28
C GLY A 138 2.13 17.32 0.14
N ALA A 139 1.01 18.00 0.33
CA ALA A 139 0.08 18.27 -0.75
C ALA A 139 0.72 19.15 -1.84
N PRO A 140 0.48 18.88 -3.12
CA PRO A 140 1.07 19.66 -4.21
C PRO A 140 0.52 21.09 -4.22
N PRO A 141 1.35 22.10 -4.57
CA PRO A 141 0.90 23.48 -4.71
C PRO A 141 -0.18 23.59 -5.79
N MET A 142 -1.25 24.33 -5.48
CA MET A 142 -2.40 24.56 -6.36
C MET A 142 -2.63 26.06 -6.52
N ALA A 143 -3.28 26.47 -7.60
CA ALA A 143 -3.69 27.84 -7.84
C ALA A 143 -5.16 27.92 -8.21
N ALA A 144 -5.84 28.96 -7.75
CA ALA A 144 -7.19 29.32 -8.18
C ALA A 144 -7.09 30.44 -9.22
N ILE A 145 -7.76 30.26 -10.37
CA ILE A 145 -7.82 31.21 -11.46
C ILE A 145 -9.28 31.62 -11.67
N ILE A 146 -9.55 32.92 -11.71
CA ILE A 146 -10.88 33.48 -11.99
C ILE A 146 -10.90 34.02 -13.41
N MET A 147 -11.74 33.41 -14.24
CA MET A 147 -11.92 33.70 -15.66
C MET A 147 -12.85 34.92 -15.87
N PRO A 148 -12.93 35.51 -17.08
CA PRO A 148 -13.66 36.75 -17.30
C PRO A 148 -15.19 36.63 -17.15
N ASP A 149 -15.72 35.41 -17.21
CA ASP A 149 -17.11 35.02 -16.92
C ASP A 149 -17.40 34.79 -15.42
N ASP A 150 -16.44 35.12 -14.53
CA ASP A 150 -16.49 34.86 -13.08
C ASP A 150 -16.50 33.37 -12.68
N VAL A 151 -16.20 32.47 -13.61
CA VAL A 151 -15.99 31.05 -13.31
C VAL A 151 -14.59 30.89 -12.71
N SER A 152 -14.50 30.20 -11.57
CA SER A 152 -13.22 29.90 -10.91
C SER A 152 -12.84 28.44 -11.13
N ILE A 153 -11.58 28.21 -11.47
CA ILE A 153 -10.99 26.88 -11.62
C ILE A 153 -9.79 26.74 -10.70
N THR A 154 -9.62 25.54 -10.14
CA THR A 154 -8.43 25.16 -9.40
C THR A 154 -7.51 24.34 -10.28
N VAL A 155 -6.26 24.76 -10.40
CA VAL A 155 -5.25 24.12 -11.25
C VAL A 155 -4.03 23.70 -10.45
N GLN A 156 -3.35 22.68 -10.94
CA GLN A 156 -2.12 22.16 -10.37
C GLN A 156 -1.11 21.84 -11.48
N VAL A 157 0.17 22.10 -11.20
CA VAL A 157 1.28 21.62 -12.04
C VAL A 157 1.64 20.19 -11.66
N THR A 158 1.82 19.35 -12.66
CA THR A 158 2.24 17.95 -12.55
C THR A 158 3.49 17.70 -13.41
N GLU A 159 4.15 16.55 -13.26
CA GLU A 159 5.32 16.19 -14.09
C GLU A 159 5.00 16.06 -15.59
N ARG A 160 3.72 15.95 -15.94
CA ARG A 160 3.26 15.81 -17.32
C ARG A 160 2.44 17.01 -17.80
N GLY A 161 2.63 18.17 -17.15
CA GLY A 161 1.97 19.43 -17.50
C GLY A 161 0.86 19.83 -16.53
N TRP A 162 -0.06 20.65 -17.02
CA TRP A 162 -1.12 21.31 -16.26
C TRP A 162 -2.39 20.48 -16.18
N GLN A 163 -3.06 20.55 -15.04
CA GLN A 163 -4.28 19.81 -14.77
C GLN A 163 -5.25 20.66 -13.93
N VAL A 164 -6.55 20.53 -14.20
CA VAL A 164 -7.64 21.04 -13.35
C VAL A 164 -7.91 20.06 -12.19
N CYS A 165 -8.00 20.59 -10.97
CA CYS A 165 -8.38 19.87 -9.77
C CYS A 165 -9.85 20.17 -9.45
N ASP A 166 -10.78 19.39 -9.98
CA ASP A 166 -12.19 19.49 -9.58
C ASP A 166 -12.45 18.70 -8.29
N PRO A 167 -13.17 19.26 -7.29
CA PRO A 167 -13.51 18.54 -6.07
C PRO A 167 -14.47 17.36 -6.27
N ASP A 168 -15.27 17.37 -7.35
CA ASP A 168 -16.30 16.35 -7.62
C ASP A 168 -15.88 15.30 -8.69
N SER A 169 -14.70 15.47 -9.30
CA SER A 169 -14.26 14.66 -10.43
C SER A 169 -13.23 13.61 -10.00
N HIS A 170 -13.72 12.45 -9.53
CA HIS A 170 -12.93 11.21 -9.48
C HIS A 170 -12.75 10.61 -10.88
N VAL A 171 -12.33 11.40 -11.87
CA VAL A 171 -12.01 10.89 -13.21
C VAL A 171 -10.62 10.28 -13.15
N ALA A 172 -10.55 8.97 -13.44
CA ALA A 172 -9.32 8.15 -13.39
C ALA A 172 -8.18 8.62 -14.32
N ALA A 173 -8.44 9.56 -15.23
CA ALA A 173 -7.47 10.17 -16.11
C ALA A 173 -7.83 11.65 -16.36
N PRO A 174 -7.39 12.57 -15.50
CA PRO A 174 -7.59 13.99 -15.73
C PRO A 174 -6.89 14.43 -17.01
N ARG A 175 -7.54 15.28 -17.82
CA ARG A 175 -6.93 15.84 -19.03
C ARG A 175 -5.71 16.68 -18.66
N ARG A 176 -4.63 16.49 -19.41
CA ARG A 176 -3.34 17.12 -19.16
C ARG A 176 -2.98 17.99 -20.34
N PHE A 177 -2.44 19.17 -20.03
CA PHE A 177 -2.09 20.19 -21.01
C PHE A 177 -0.63 20.55 -20.89
N GLU A 178 0.03 20.81 -22.01
CA GLU A 178 1.46 21.16 -22.03
C GLU A 178 1.68 22.56 -21.42
N THR A 179 0.83 23.53 -21.79
CA THR A 179 0.86 24.88 -21.24
C THR A 179 -0.42 25.21 -20.47
N LEU A 180 -0.30 26.16 -19.53
CA LEU A 180 -1.46 26.73 -18.83
C LEU A 180 -2.42 27.41 -19.80
N ASP A 181 -1.90 27.99 -20.87
CA ASP A 181 -2.67 28.70 -21.88
C ASP A 181 -3.51 27.77 -22.76
N ASP A 182 -2.99 26.59 -23.10
CA ASP A 182 -3.76 25.54 -23.80
C ASP A 182 -4.92 25.05 -22.93
N LEU A 183 -4.68 24.85 -21.64
CA LEU A 183 -5.71 24.47 -20.67
C LEU A 183 -6.81 25.52 -20.62
N LEU A 184 -6.45 26.80 -20.47
CA LEU A 184 -7.43 27.89 -20.38
C LEU A 184 -8.19 28.11 -21.68
N THR A 185 -7.54 27.92 -22.84
CA THR A 185 -8.15 28.05 -24.16
C THR A 185 -9.16 26.93 -24.43
N GLU A 186 -8.87 25.69 -24.04
CA GLU A 186 -9.82 24.57 -24.18
C GLU A 186 -10.97 24.68 -23.16
N TYR A 187 -10.68 25.14 -21.93
CA TYR A 187 -11.66 25.18 -20.86
C TYR A 187 -12.67 26.33 -20.99
N ASN A 188 -12.27 27.49 -21.55
CA ASN A 188 -13.14 28.65 -21.67
C ASN A 188 -13.01 29.38 -23.02
N ALA A 189 -14.11 29.39 -23.79
CA ALA A 189 -14.19 30.07 -25.08
C ALA A 189 -14.11 31.60 -24.99
N GLU A 190 -14.60 32.21 -23.91
CA GLU A 190 -14.50 33.67 -23.70
C GLU A 190 -13.05 34.09 -23.46
N TYR A 191 -12.30 33.29 -22.69
CA TYR A 191 -10.87 33.48 -22.52
C TYR A 191 -10.13 33.40 -23.87
N ALA A 192 -10.40 32.35 -24.66
CA ALA A 192 -9.80 32.15 -25.97
C ALA A 192 -10.03 33.35 -26.91
N LYS A 193 -11.26 33.86 -26.97
CA LYS A 193 -11.62 35.02 -27.80
C LYS A 193 -10.89 36.28 -27.34
N LYS A 194 -10.94 36.59 -26.04
CA LYS A 194 -10.30 37.79 -25.47
C LYS A 194 -8.78 37.79 -25.69
N ARG A 195 -8.16 36.61 -25.60
CA ARG A 195 -6.74 36.42 -25.90
C ARG A 195 -6.43 36.69 -27.38
N GLN A 196 -7.21 36.11 -28.30
CA GLN A 196 -7.07 36.35 -29.74
C GLN A 196 -7.20 37.83 -30.10
N ASP A 197 -8.22 38.51 -29.58
CA ASP A 197 -8.44 39.94 -29.81
C ASP A 197 -7.24 40.78 -29.33
N THR A 198 -6.68 40.44 -28.17
CA THR A 198 -5.52 41.15 -27.60
C THR A 198 -4.24 40.92 -28.40
N LEU A 199 -3.99 39.68 -28.85
CA LEU A 199 -2.85 39.37 -29.71
C LEU A 199 -2.97 40.10 -31.06
N MET A 200 -4.17 40.15 -31.63
CA MET A 200 -4.43 40.90 -32.86
C MET A 200 -4.17 42.40 -32.68
N GLN A 201 -4.60 43.00 -31.56
CA GLN A 201 -4.31 44.41 -31.25
C GLN A 201 -2.81 44.68 -31.15
N LYS A 202 -2.04 43.79 -30.52
CA LYS A 202 -0.58 43.94 -30.43
C LYS A 202 0.13 43.80 -31.76
N LEU A 203 -0.31 42.87 -32.61
CA LEU A 203 0.23 42.73 -33.97
C LEU A 203 -0.01 44.00 -34.79
N LEU A 204 -1.19 44.60 -34.68
CA LEU A 204 -1.49 45.88 -35.34
C LEU A 204 -0.61 47.02 -34.79
N ALA A 205 -0.37 47.08 -33.47
CA ALA A 205 0.51 48.08 -32.88
C ALA A 205 1.97 47.96 -33.36
N VAL A 206 2.51 46.74 -33.42
CA VAL A 206 3.87 46.49 -33.93
C VAL A 206 3.98 46.78 -35.43
N ALA A 207 2.94 46.48 -36.20
CA ALA A 207 2.90 46.82 -37.63
C ALA A 207 2.91 48.34 -37.83
N ALA A 208 2.14 49.09 -37.03
CA ALA A 208 2.15 50.55 -37.06
C ALA A 208 3.53 51.12 -36.69
N GLU A 209 4.18 50.61 -35.64
CA GLU A 209 5.53 51.05 -35.24
C GLU A 209 6.58 50.83 -36.34
N ARG A 210 6.48 49.74 -37.11
CA ARG A 210 7.39 49.47 -38.24
C ARG A 210 7.17 50.40 -39.44
N GLU A 211 5.95 50.88 -39.66
CA GLU A 211 5.65 51.85 -40.72
C GLU A 211 6.12 53.28 -40.38
N PHE A 212 6.48 53.56 -39.12
CA PHE A 212 7.04 54.86 -38.69
C PHE A 212 8.58 54.92 -38.66
N ASP A 213 9.27 53.76 -38.76
CA ASP A 213 10.74 53.65 -38.76
C ASP A 213 11.36 53.51 -40.18
N GLU A 214 10.54 53.49 -41.24
CA GLU A 214 10.94 53.62 -42.67
C GLU A 214 10.72 55.04 -43.21
#